data_AF-A0A533MLJ0-F1
#
_entry.id   AF-A0A533MLJ0-F1
#
_cell.length_a   1.000
_cell.length_b   1.000
_cell.length_c   1.000
_cell.angle_alpha   90.00
_cell.angle_beta   90.00
_cell.angle_gamma   90.00
#
_symmetry.space_group_name_H-M   'P 1'
#
loop_
_entity.id
_entity.type
_entity.pdbx_description
1 polymer ?
#
loop_
_entity_poly.entity_id
_entity_poly.type
_entity_poly.pdbx_seq_one_letter_code
_entity_poly.pdbx_strand_id
1 'polypeptide(L)' 'MRELQKLKWVAIREEKKPGKGRPFKIYRLDKNLNSIIQQLEQQKTLESRMMMENVQRLKSLKLTNNK' A
#
# COMPACT_ATOMS: atom_id res chain seq x y z
N MET A 1 5.42 2.20 9.99
CA MET A 1 6.50 3.21 9.77
C MET A 1 7.59 2.77 8.79
N ARG A 2 8.23 1.59 8.94
CA ARG A 2 9.26 1.13 7.97
C ARG A 2 8.72 1.04 6.55
N GLU A 3 7.55 0.46 6.38
CA GLU A 3 6.92 0.33 5.06
C GLU A 3 6.55 1.70 4.46
N LEU A 4 6.03 2.61 5.28
CA LEU A 4 5.73 3.98 4.84
C LEU A 4 6.99 4.75 4.38
N GLN A 5 8.16 4.44 4.94
CA GLN A 5 9.44 5.00 4.45
C GLN A 5 9.85 4.38 3.12
N LYS A 6 9.74 3.05 2.98
CA LYS A 6 10.03 2.36 1.72
C LYS A 6 9.16 2.88 0.58
N LEU A 7 7.88 3.11 0.87
CA LEU A 7 6.91 3.70 -0.04
C LEU A 7 7.10 5.22 -0.23
N LYS A 8 8.04 5.84 0.51
CA LYS A 8 8.30 7.28 0.50
C LYS A 8 7.07 8.13 0.83
N TRP A 9 6.21 7.65 1.71
CA TRP A 9 5.04 8.40 2.18
C TRP A 9 5.39 9.29 3.36
N VAL A 10 6.43 8.94 4.12
CA VAL A 10 6.85 9.69 5.31
C VAL A 10 8.34 10.01 5.28
N ALA A 11 8.67 11.25 5.63
CA ALA A 11 10.02 11.71 5.91
C ALA A 11 10.34 11.54 7.40
N ILE A 12 11.63 11.39 7.73
CA ILE A 12 12.10 11.24 9.11
C ILE A 12 13.16 12.27 9.40
N ARG A 13 13.06 12.90 10.56
CA ARG A 13 14.16 13.61 11.18
C ARG A 13 14.37 13.13 12.61
N GLU A 14 15.60 13.21 13.08
CA GLU A 14 15.91 12.96 14.49
C GLU A 14 16.05 14.28 15.21
N GLU A 15 15.38 14.42 16.35
CA GLU A 15 15.46 15.61 17.17
C GLU A 15 16.03 15.24 18.54
N LYS A 16 17.02 16.02 18.99
CA LYS A 16 17.61 15.91 20.33
C LYS A 16 17.16 17.12 21.13
N LYS A 17 16.49 16.89 22.26
CA LYS A 17 16.30 17.96 23.23
C LYS A 17 17.63 18.17 23.98
N PRO A 18 18.12 19.42 24.15
CA PRO A 18 19.30 19.67 24.95
C PRO A 18 19.06 19.16 26.37
N GLY A 19 19.98 18.33 26.87
CA GLY A 19 20.01 17.87 28.27
C GLY A 19 19.23 16.59 28.61
N LYS A 20 18.52 15.91 27.68
CA LYS A 20 17.86 14.62 28.01
C LYS A 20 17.86 13.60 26.86
N GLY A 21 18.55 12.48 27.10
CA GLY A 21 18.17 11.14 26.61
C GLY A 21 18.48 10.79 25.16
N ARG A 22 17.88 9.68 24.72
CA ARG A 22 18.00 9.14 23.35
C ARG A 22 17.22 10.04 22.37
N PRO A 23 17.75 10.30 21.17
CA PRO A 23 17.04 11.06 20.14
C PRO A 23 15.69 10.40 19.82
N PHE A 24 14.67 11.23 19.55
CA PHE A 24 13.38 10.74 19.08
C PHE A 24 13.22 11.03 17.58
N LYS A 25 12.56 10.08 16.90
CA LYS A 25 12.25 10.20 15.47
C LYS A 25 10.94 10.95 15.29
N ILE A 26 10.99 12.01 14.52
CA ILE A 26 9.82 12.76 14.08
C ILE A 26 9.53 12.36 12.65
N TYR A 27 8.29 11.94 12.43
CA TYR A 27 7.81 11.54 11.12
C TYR A 27 6.84 12.59 10.61
N ARG A 28 6.97 12.93 9.33
CA ARG A 28 6.06 13.84 8.65
C ARG A 28 5.55 13.19 7.37
N LEU A 29 4.28 13.38 7.06
CA LEU A 29 3.73 13.00 5.77
C LEU A 29 4.41 13.82 4.66
N ASP A 30 5.08 13.12 3.75
CA ASP A 30 5.86 13.71 2.65
C ASP A 30 5.07 13.68 1.34
N LYS A 31 4.29 12.61 1.13
CA LYS A 31 3.41 12.45 -0.02
C LYS A 31 2.00 12.97 0.27
N ASN A 32 1.38 13.63 -0.70
CA ASN A 32 0.00 14.10 -0.57
C ASN A 32 -0.95 12.91 -0.26
N LEU A 33 -1.79 13.09 0.76
CA LEU A 33 -2.70 12.05 1.24
C LEU A 33 -3.69 11.58 0.16
N ASN A 34 -4.24 12.50 -0.63
CA ASN A 34 -5.18 12.16 -1.70
C ASN A 34 -4.53 11.29 -2.77
N SER A 35 -3.25 11.55 -3.09
CA SER A 35 -2.49 10.70 -4.01
C SER A 35 -2.27 9.30 -3.46
N ILE A 36 -2.00 9.18 -2.15
CA ILE A 36 -1.88 7.87 -1.48
C ILE A 36 -3.20 7.10 -1.58
N ILE A 37 -4.31 7.75 -1.25
CA ILE A 37 -5.64 7.15 -1.29
C ILE A 37 -5.97 6.68 -2.70
N GLN A 38 -5.81 7.55 -3.70
CA GLN A 38 -6.08 7.23 -5.09
C GLN A 38 -5.27 6.03 -5.59
N GLN A 39 -3.99 5.93 -5.20
CA GLN A 39 -3.16 4.78 -5.56
C GLN A 39 -3.66 3.48 -4.92
N LEU A 40 -4.02 3.52 -3.65
CA LEU A 40 -4.55 2.35 -2.94
C LEU A 40 -5.87 1.88 -3.54
N GLU A 41 -6.77 2.81 -3.87
CA GLU A 41 -8.04 2.50 -4.52
C GLU A 41 -7.82 1.86 -5.90
N GLN A 42 -6.96 2.46 -6.73
CA GLN A 42 -6.61 1.91 -8.05
C GLN A 42 -6.03 0.50 -7.95
N GLN A 43 -5.10 0.28 -7.01
CA GLN A 43 -4.53 -1.05 -6.77
C GLN A 43 -5.62 -2.05 -6.37
N LYS A 44 -6.52 -1.66 -5.47
CA LYS A 44 -7.59 -2.53 -4.99
C LYS A 44 -8.59 -2.88 -6.09
N THR A 45 -8.92 -1.91 -6.95
CA THR A 45 -9.78 -2.13 -8.12
C THR A 45 -9.12 -3.12 -9.09
N LEU A 46 -7.82 -2.99 -9.35
CA LEU A 46 -7.09 -3.91 -10.23
C LEU A 46 -7.05 -5.33 -9.66
N GLU A 47 -6.73 -5.48 -8.37
CA GLU A 47 -6.75 -6.78 -7.69
C GLU A 47 -8.12 -7.46 -7.81
N SER A 48 -9.19 -6.70 -7.59
CA SER A 48 -10.57 -7.20 -7.66
C SER A 48 -10.93 -7.65 -9.08
N ARG A 49 -10.51 -6.88 -10.10
CA ARG A 49 -10.72 -7.24 -11.51
C ARG A 49 -10.01 -8.55 -11.85
N MET A 50 -8.72 -8.67 -11.52
CA MET A 50 -7.94 -9.88 -11.78
C MET A 50 -8.54 -11.10 -11.08
N MET A 51 -9.01 -10.93 -9.83
CA MET A 51 -9.67 -12.01 -9.11
C MET A 51 -10.95 -12.47 -9.82
N MET A 52 -11.78 -11.54 -10.30
CA MET A 52 -12.98 -11.90 -11.06
C MET A 52 -12.65 -12.60 -12.38
N GLU A 53 -11.65 -12.11 -13.13
CA GLU A 53 -11.19 -12.76 -14.37
C GLU A 53 -10.74 -14.19 -14.13
N ASN A 54 -9.97 -14.43 -13.07
CA ASN A 54 -9.55 -15.78 -12.65
C ASN A 54 -10.74 -16.66 -12.31
N VAL A 55 -11.73 -16.14 -11.57
CA VAL A 55 -12.97 -16.88 -11.26
C VAL A 55 -13.72 -17.25 -12.54
N GLN A 56 -13.86 -16.34 -13.50
CA GLN A 56 -14.54 -16.62 -14.77
C GLN A 56 -13.79 -17.68 -15.59
N ARG A 57 -12.45 -17.61 -15.62
CA ARG A 57 -11.62 -18.62 -16.28
C ARG A 57 -11.77 -20.01 -15.64
N LEU A 58 -11.81 -20.09 -14.31
CA LEU A 58 -12.03 -21.37 -13.63
C LEU A 58 -13.41 -21.95 -13.95
N LYS A 59 -14.44 -21.10 -14.01
CA LYS A 59 -15.80 -21.52 -14.40
C LYS A 59 -15.86 -22.04 -15.83
N SER A 60 -15.21 -21.36 -16.79
CA SER A 60 -15.22 -21.79 -18.19
C SER A 60 -14.51 -23.13 -18.37
N LEU A 61 -13.36 -23.33 -17.74
CA LEU A 61 -12.63 -24.62 -17.78
C LEU A 61 -13.47 -25.77 -17.23
N LYS A 62 -14.19 -25.56 -16.12
CA LYS A 62 -15.10 -26.59 -15.56
C LYS A 62 -16.21 -26.97 -16.55
N LEU A 63 -16.77 -25.99 -17.27
CA LEU A 63 -17.85 -26.23 -18.24
C LEU A 63 -17.35 -26.94 -19.50
N THR A 64 -16.13 -26.67 -19.95
CA THR A 64 -15.50 -27.36 -21.10
C THR A 64 -15.16 -28.81 -20.78
N ASN A 65 -14.72 -29.13 -19.56
CA ASN A 65 -14.37 -30.50 -19.16
C ASN A 65 -15.57 -31.42 -18.91
N ASN A 66 -16.79 -30.87 -18.84
CA ASN A 66 -18.03 -31.61 -18.62
C ASN A 66 -18.86 -31.83 -19.91
N LYS A 67 -18.33 -31.46 -21.08
CA LYS A 67 -18.89 -31.76 -22.40
C LYS A 67 -18.02 -32.81 -23.10
#